data_AF-A0A5B6WEX0-F1
#
_entry.id   AF-A0A5B6WEX0-F1
#
_cell.length_a   1.000
_cell.length_b   1.000
_cell.length_c   1.000
_cell.angle_alpha   90.00
_cell.angle_beta   90.00
_cell.angle_gamma   90.00
#
_symmetry.space_group_name_H-M   'P 1'
#
loop_
_entity.id
_entity.type
_entity.pdbx_description
1 polymer ?
#
loop_
_entity_poly.entity_id
_entity_poly.type
_entity_poly.pdbx_seq_one_letter_code
_entity_poly.pdbx_strand_id
1 'polypeptide(L)' 'MEMKINKFKMEKVRQRCGYQSGIDVESLGSRGGLSLAWRMDVNIVLQSFSHRHIDVIVEEARGKK' A
#
# COMPACT_ATOMS: atom_id res chain seq x y z
N MET A 1 5.70 -2.09 -3.66
CA MET A 1 5.91 -2.32 -5.11
C MET A 1 6.11 -0.98 -5.81
N GLU A 2 7.04 -0.86 -6.76
CA GLU A 2 7.20 0.37 -7.57
C GLU A 2 6.17 0.43 -8.70
N MET A 3 5.72 1.64 -9.03
CA MET A 3 4.58 1.90 -9.90
C MET A 3 4.94 2.75 -11.10
N LYS A 4 4.62 2.26 -12.29
CA LYS A 4 4.68 3.04 -13.52
C LYS A 4 3.32 3.58 -13.94
N ILE A 5 2.29 3.41 -13.11
CA ILE A 5 0.92 3.82 -13.38
C ILE A 5 0.43 4.76 -12.26
N ASN A 6 -0.48 5.67 -12.61
CA ASN A 6 -1.05 6.63 -11.65
C ASN A 6 -1.95 5.94 -10.59
N LYS A 7 -2.05 6.54 -9.40
CA LYS A 7 -2.84 6.04 -8.25
C LYS A 7 -4.25 5.55 -8.60
N PHE A 8 -4.97 6.25 -9.50
CA PHE A 8 -6.32 5.82 -9.91
C PHE A 8 -6.34 4.49 -10.65
N LYS A 9 -5.33 4.23 -11.49
CA LYS A 9 -5.20 2.94 -12.17
C LYS A 9 -4.77 1.86 -11.18
N MET A 10 -3.94 2.23 -10.21
CA MET A 10 -3.47 1.27 -9.23
C MET A 10 -4.57 0.82 -8.27
N GLU A 11 -5.46 1.72 -7.84
CA GLU A 11 -6.61 1.35 -7.03
C GLU A 11 -7.44 0.24 -7.69
N LYS A 12 -7.68 0.36 -9.01
CA LYS A 12 -8.36 -0.70 -9.78
C LYS A 12 -7.57 -2.01 -9.83
N VAL A 13 -6.25 -1.95 -9.95
CA VAL A 13 -5.39 -3.15 -9.92
C VAL A 13 -5.48 -3.82 -8.56
N ARG A 14 -5.39 -3.06 -7.47
CA ARG A 14 -5.51 -3.56 -6.10
C ARG A 14 -6.85 -4.26 -5.88
N GLN A 15 -7.95 -3.62 -6.28
CA GLN A 15 -9.29 -4.20 -6.19
C GLN A 15 -9.39 -5.52 -6.97
N ARG A 16 -8.86 -5.58 -8.20
CA ARG A 16 -8.84 -6.82 -9.01
C ARG A 16 -8.00 -7.94 -8.38
N CYS A 17 -6.96 -7.58 -7.65
CA CYS A 17 -6.12 -8.54 -6.93
C CYS A 17 -6.67 -8.94 -5.55
N GLY A 18 -7.82 -8.41 -5.13
CA GLY A 18 -8.42 -8.73 -3.84
C GLY A 18 -7.84 -7.96 -2.65
N TYR A 19 -7.04 -6.91 -2.89
CA TYR A 19 -6.55 -6.03 -1.83
C TYR A 19 -7.49 -4.84 -1.68
N GLN A 20 -8.32 -4.86 -0.63
CA GLN A 20 -9.24 -3.75 -0.34
C GLN A 20 -8.51 -2.52 0.19
N SER A 21 -7.48 -2.73 1.02
CA SER A 21 -6.75 -1.65 1.69
C SER A 21 -5.41 -1.39 1.02
N GLY A 22 -4.91 -0.16 1.17
CA GLY A 22 -3.64 0.23 0.55
C GLY A 22 -3.39 1.72 0.54
N ILE A 23 -2.11 2.07 0.41
CA ILE A 23 -1.58 3.43 0.34
C ILE A 23 -0.78 3.54 -0.95
N ASP A 24 -1.09 4.55 -1.74
CA ASP A 24 -0.39 4.88 -2.98
C ASP A 24 0.32 6.24 -2.79
N VAL A 25 1.64 6.24 -2.94
CA VAL A 25 2.50 7.43 -2.87
C VAL A 25 2.92 7.79 -4.29
N GLU A 26 2.49 8.96 -4.76
CA GLU A 26 2.87 9.47 -6.07
C GLU A 26 4.38 9.79 -6.11
N SER A 27 5.00 9.61 -7.28
CA SER A 27 6.40 9.99 -7.44
C SER A 27 6.55 11.48 -7.71
N LEU A 28 7.63 12.05 -7.18
CA LEU A 28 8.13 13.34 -7.64
C LEU A 28 9.12 13.13 -8.80
N GLY A 29 8.73 13.58 -9.99
CA GLY A 29 9.56 13.56 -11.19
C GLY A 29 9.43 12.27 -12.02
N SER A 30 10.54 11.83 -12.62
CA SER A 30 10.59 10.71 -13.59
C SER A 30 10.61 9.31 -12.97
N ARG A 31 10.59 9.21 -11.63
CA ARG A 31 10.62 7.91 -10.93
C ARG A 31 9.23 7.29 -10.85
N GLY A 32 9.16 5.98 -10.66
CA GLY A 32 7.89 5.31 -10.37
C GLY A 32 7.37 5.66 -8.97
N GLY A 33 6.04 5.69 -8.79
CA GLY A 33 5.42 5.84 -7.48
C GLY A 33 5.62 4.60 -6.61
N LEU A 34 5.24 4.66 -5.35
CA LEU A 34 5.21 3.51 -4.46
C LEU A 34 3.77 3.16 -4.13
N SER A 35 3.47 1.87 -3.97
CA SER A 35 2.25 1.44 -3.31
C SER A 35 2.49 0.26 -2.40
N LEU A 36 1.69 0.25 -1.36
CA LEU A 36 1.49 -0.83 -0.44
C LEU A 36 0.01 -1.17 -0.44
N ALA A 37 -0.34 -2.43 -0.66
CA ALA A 37 -1.72 -2.90 -0.62
C ALA A 37 -1.81 -4.15 0.26
N TRP A 38 -2.89 -4.28 1.01
CA TRP A 38 -3.12 -5.38 1.93
C TRP A 38 -4.60 -5.74 2.00
N ARG A 39 -4.87 -6.94 2.52
CA ARG A 39 -6.24 -7.42 2.72
C ARG A 39 -6.85 -6.74 3.94
N MET A 40 -8.17 -6.57 3.96
CA MET A 40 -8.86 -5.94 5.10
C MET A 40 -8.68 -6.71 6.42
N ASP A 41 -8.39 -8.01 6.35
CA ASP A 41 -8.09 -8.85 7.52
C ASP A 41 -6.70 -8.62 8.14
N VAL A 42 -5.83 -7.86 7.47
CA VAL A 42 -4.50 -7.50 7.97
C VAL A 42 -4.56 -6.12 8.60
N ASN A 43 -4.29 -6.06 9.90
CA ASN A 43 -4.16 -4.79 10.60
C ASN A 43 -2.72 -4.26 10.43
N ILE A 44 -2.58 -3.04 9.92
CA ILE A 44 -1.28 -2.40 9.79
C ILE A 44 -1.33 -0.97 10.33
N VAL A 45 -0.23 -0.54 10.92
CA VAL A 45 -0.03 0.82 11.42
C VAL A 45 1.03 1.50 10.55
N LEU A 46 0.65 2.60 9.92
CA LEU A 46 1.57 3.42 9.13
C LEU A 46 2.47 4.23 10.06
N GLN A 47 3.77 4.00 9.99
CA GLN A 47 4.76 4.70 10.81
C GLN A 47 5.27 5.96 10.09
N SER A 48 5.71 5.80 8.84
CA SER A 48 6.25 6.88 8.03
C SER A 48 6.15 6.53 6.55
N PHE A 49 5.98 7.55 5.70
CA PHE A 49 6.12 7.37 4.27
C PHE A 49 6.79 8.58 3.63
N SER A 50 7.45 8.33 2.51
CA SER A 50 8.01 9.33 1.62
C SER A 50 7.93 8.82 0.18
N HIS A 51 8.29 9.66 -0.78
CA HIS A 51 8.40 9.26 -2.19
C HIS A 51 9.43 8.15 -2.46
N ARG A 52 10.19 7.72 -1.43
CA ARG A 52 11.21 6.66 -1.54
C ARG A 52 10.98 5.46 -0.62
N HIS A 53 10.16 5.58 0.42
CA HIS A 53 9.89 4.46 1.33
C HIS A 53 8.46 4.53 1.88
N ILE A 54 7.92 3.37 2.24
CA ILE A 54 6.72 3.22 3.04
C ILE A 54 7.11 2.30 4.20
N ASP A 55 6.98 2.79 5.42
CA ASP A 55 7.29 2.06 6.65
C ASP A 55 5.99 1.79 7.42
N VAL A 56 5.73 0.51 7.70
CA VAL A 56 4.52 0.06 8.38
C VAL A 56 4.86 -1.04 9.38
N ILE A 57 4.09 -1.10 10.46
CA ILE A 57 4.06 -2.22 11.40
C ILE A 57 2.84 -3.07 11.07
N VAL A 58 3.04 -4.37 10.90
CA VAL A 58 1.93 -5.32 10.76
C VAL A 58 1.57 -5.82 12.14
N GLU A 59 0.36 -5.54 12.58
CA GLU A 59 -0.16 -6.07 13.83
C GLU A 59 -0.80 -7.43 13.55
N GLU A 60 -0.37 -8.46 14.27
CA GLU A 60 -1.06 -9.74 14.24
C GLU A 60 -2.45 -9.53 14.87
N ALA A 61 -3.51 -9.76 14.09
CA ALA A 61 -4.86 -9.79 14.63
C ALA A 61 -4.86 -10.84 15.73
N ARG A 62 -4.84 -10.39 17.00
CA ARG A 62 -4.77 -11.25 18.17
C ARG A 62 -5.71 -12.41 17.94
N GLY A 63 -5.15 -13.59 17.69
CA GLY A 63 -5.91 -14.81 17.59
C GLY A 63 -6.72 -14.90 18.87
N LYS A 64 -8.06 -14.84 18.74
CA LYS A 64 -8.92 -15.34 19.80
C LYS A 64 -8.60 -16.83 19.91
N LYS A 65 -7.75 -17.17 20.89
CA LYS A 65 -7.69 -18.50 21.48
C LYS A 65 -9.05 -18.83 22.09
#